data_AF-A0A1V1THM2-F1
#
_entry.id   AF-A0A1V1THM2-F1
#
_cell.length_a   1.000
_cell.length_b   1.000
_cell.length_c   1.000
_cell.angle_alpha   90.00
_cell.angle_beta   90.00
_cell.angle_gamma   90.00
#
_symmetry.space_group_name_H-M   'P 1'
#
loop_
_entity.id
_entity.type
_entity.pdbx_description
1 polymer ?
#
loop_
_entity_poly.entity_id
_entity_poly.type
_entity_poly.pdbx_seq_one_letter_code
_entity_poly.pdbx_strand_id
1 'polypeptide(L)' 'MHFRLGLLLLLSESATALWCACAIYHESTDICCGDRETFWSFNVRVCDIGPESHAQEEFKNCCEGIERIQGGCF' A
#
# COMPACT_ATOMS: atom_id res chain seq x y z
N MET A 1 -35.01 11.00 30.18
CA MET A 1 -34.41 10.85 28.84
C MET A 1 -32.95 11.25 28.95
N HIS A 2 -32.03 10.29 29.04
CA HIS A 2 -30.59 10.56 29.03
C HIS A 2 -29.99 9.88 27.81
N PHE A 3 -29.66 10.70 26.80
CA PHE A 3 -29.03 10.28 25.54
C PHE A 3 -27.59 9.83 25.81
N ARG A 4 -27.32 8.52 25.76
CA ARG A 4 -25.96 7.97 25.69
C ARG A 4 -25.55 7.89 24.22
N LEU A 5 -24.97 8.98 23.71
CA LEU A 5 -24.55 9.12 22.31
C LEU A 5 -23.02 9.20 22.18
N GLY A 6 -22.28 8.40 22.95
CA GLY A 6 -20.82 8.53 23.12
C GLY A 6 -20.01 7.27 22.90
N LEU A 7 -20.56 6.23 22.23
CA LEU A 7 -19.89 4.94 22.04
C LEU A 7 -19.87 4.45 20.58
N LEU A 8 -20.01 5.35 19.60
CA LEU A 8 -20.00 5.00 18.17
C LEU A 8 -18.85 5.64 17.37
N LEU A 9 -17.95 6.40 18.01
CA LEU A 9 -16.84 7.07 17.32
C LEU A 9 -15.53 6.25 17.22
N LEU A 10 -15.53 4.99 17.67
CA LEU A 10 -14.34 4.12 17.64
C LEU A 10 -14.25 3.21 16.39
N LEU A 11 -15.11 3.40 15.38
CA LEU A 11 -15.24 2.50 14.24
C LEU A 11 -14.82 3.09 12.88
N SER A 12 -14.15 4.26 12.84
CA SER A 12 -13.85 4.94 11.57
C SER A 12 -12.36 5.11 11.24
N GLU A 13 -11.47 4.29 11.80
CA GLU A 13 -10.12 4.11 11.25
C GLU A 13 -10.00 2.68 10.73
N SER A 14 -10.75 2.39 9.66
CA SER A 14 -10.33 1.32 8.76
C SER A 14 -9.01 1.78 8.13
N ALA A 15 -7.90 1.45 8.79
CA ALA A 15 -6.60 1.43 8.16
C ALA A 15 -6.70 0.47 6.98
N THR A 16 -7.06 1.00 5.82
CA THR A 16 -6.98 0.28 4.55
C THR A 16 -5.50 -0.02 4.38
N ALA A 17 -5.11 -1.26 4.66
CA ALA A 17 -3.85 -1.81 4.19
C ALA A 17 -3.80 -1.54 2.69
N LEU A 18 -2.81 -0.77 2.26
CA LEU A 18 -2.69 -0.32 0.88
C LEU A 18 -1.53 -1.10 0.30
N TRP A 19 -1.89 -2.13 -0.46
CA TRP A 19 -0.92 -3.03 -1.07
C TRP A 19 -0.46 -2.41 -2.38
N CYS A 20 0.86 -2.34 -2.57
CA CYS A 20 1.44 -1.76 -3.76
C CYS A 20 2.24 -2.79 -4.57
N ALA A 21 2.25 -2.62 -5.90
CA ALA A 21 3.00 -3.45 -6.84
C ALA A 21 3.52 -2.63 -8.02
N CYS A 22 4.67 -3.03 -8.55
CA CYS A 22 5.11 -2.63 -9.90
C CYS A 22 4.44 -3.53 -10.97
N ALA A 23 4.25 -3.00 -12.18
CA ALA A 23 3.33 -3.58 -13.17
C ALA A 23 3.90 -4.77 -13.96
N ILE A 24 5.21 -4.82 -14.20
CA ILE A 24 5.81 -5.79 -15.13
C ILE A 24 6.70 -6.81 -14.42
N TYR A 25 7.54 -6.39 -13.48
CA TYR A 25 8.53 -7.25 -12.84
C TYR A 25 8.35 -7.34 -11.33
N HIS A 26 8.27 -8.58 -10.85
CA HIS A 26 8.17 -8.88 -9.42
C HIS A 26 9.42 -8.41 -8.65
N GLU A 27 10.60 -8.48 -9.27
CA GLU A 27 11.86 -8.02 -8.69
C GLU A 27 11.85 -6.51 -8.39
N SER A 28 11.22 -5.70 -9.25
CA SER A 28 11.08 -4.26 -9.00
C SER A 28 10.25 -3.99 -7.75
N THR A 29 9.23 -4.82 -7.50
CA THR A 29 8.43 -4.69 -6.28
C THR A 29 9.27 -5.04 -5.05
N ASP A 30 10.02 -6.14 -5.08
CA ASP A 30 10.92 -6.50 -3.97
C ASP A 30 11.94 -5.38 -3.69
N ILE A 31 12.50 -4.75 -4.72
CA ILE A 31 13.41 -3.61 -4.58
C ILE A 31 12.69 -2.40 -3.95
N CYS A 32 11.53 -2.02 -4.48
CA CYS A 32 10.81 -0.82 -4.04
C CYS A 32 10.11 -0.98 -2.69
N CYS A 33 9.88 -2.21 -2.23
CA CYS A 33 9.38 -2.49 -0.89
C CYS A 33 10.47 -2.39 0.18
N GLY A 34 11.76 -2.46 -0.19
CA GLY A 34 12.88 -2.40 0.75
C GLY A 34 12.84 -3.55 1.76
N ASP A 35 12.89 -3.21 3.07
CA ASP A 35 12.86 -4.19 4.16
C ASP A 35 11.44 -4.69 4.51
N ARG A 36 10.40 -4.21 3.80
CA ARG A 36 9.01 -4.61 4.05
C ARG A 36 8.76 -6.01 3.51
N GLU A 37 7.90 -6.76 4.20
CA GLU A 37 7.53 -8.11 3.75
C GLU A 37 6.75 -8.04 2.43
N THR A 38 7.15 -8.88 1.47
CA THR A 38 6.46 -9.04 0.19
C THR A 38 5.77 -10.40 0.09
N PHE A 39 4.59 -10.41 -0.52
CA PHE A 39 3.83 -11.63 -0.75
C PHE A 39 3.26 -11.67 -2.16
N TRP A 40 2.80 -12.84 -2.59
CA TRP A 40 2.23 -13.06 -3.91
C TRP A 40 0.71 -12.91 -3.88
N SER A 41 0.17 -12.13 -4.82
CA SER A 41 -1.26 -11.96 -5.07
C SER A 41 -1.52 -12.02 -6.58
N PHE A 42 -2.35 -12.97 -7.05
CA PHE A 42 -2.71 -13.13 -8.47
C PHE A 42 -1.52 -13.00 -9.46
N ASN A 43 -0.41 -13.71 -9.19
CA ASN A 43 0.84 -13.67 -9.96
C ASN A 43 1.56 -12.32 -9.99
N VAL A 44 1.26 -11.42 -9.07
CA VAL A 44 1.98 -10.17 -8.87
C VAL A 44 2.54 -10.18 -7.45
N ARG A 45 3.76 -9.68 -7.30
CA ARG A 45 4.36 -9.49 -5.99
C ARG A 45 3.90 -8.14 -5.46
N VAL A 46 3.50 -8.10 -4.19
CA VAL A 46 2.96 -6.91 -3.53
C VAL A 46 3.63 -6.76 -2.17
N CYS A 47 3.66 -5.54 -1.63
CA CYS A 47 3.92 -5.29 -0.21
C CYS A 47 2.95 -4.26 0.35
N ASP A 48 2.82 -4.25 1.67
CA ASP A 48 2.05 -3.24 2.38
C ASP A 48 2.89 -1.97 2.58
N ILE A 49 2.58 -0.93 1.79
CA ILE A 49 3.20 0.39 1.94
C ILE A 49 2.48 1.22 3.02
N GLY A 50 1.25 0.85 3.36
CA GLY A 50 0.40 1.57 4.28
C GLY A 50 -0.33 2.76 3.64
N PRO A 51 -1.19 3.44 4.41
CA PRO A 51 -2.10 4.46 3.89
C PRO A 51 -1.45 5.84 3.68
N GLU A 52 -0.21 6.04 4.11
CA GLU A 52 0.47 7.33 3.99
C GLU A 52 0.76 7.68 2.52
N SER A 53 0.20 8.79 2.04
CA SER A 53 0.32 9.22 0.65
C SER A 53 1.76 9.42 0.21
N HIS A 54 2.62 9.90 1.13
CA HIS A 54 4.03 10.12 0.86
C HIS A 54 4.76 8.79 0.59
N ALA A 55 4.56 7.78 1.43
CA ALA A 55 5.18 6.47 1.24
C ALA A 55 4.69 5.79 -0.06
N GLN A 56 3.42 5.96 -0.41
CA GLN A 56 2.87 5.47 -1.68
C GLN A 56 3.48 6.18 -2.89
N GLU A 57 3.70 7.49 -2.81
CA GLU A 57 4.34 8.26 -3.87
C GLU A 57 5.82 7.86 -4.05
N GLU A 58 6.55 7.66 -2.95
CA GLU A 58 7.92 7.13 -2.98
C GLU A 58 7.99 5.76 -3.65
N PHE A 59 7.07 4.85 -3.31
CA PHE A 59 6.97 3.55 -3.97
C PHE A 59 6.70 3.68 -5.48
N LYS A 60 5.74 4.52 -5.88
CA LYS A 60 5.39 4.74 -7.30
C LYS A 60 6.57 5.30 -8.09
N ASN A 61 7.28 6.26 -7.51
CA ASN A 61 8.48 6.86 -8.10
C ASN A 61 9.62 5.85 -8.24
N CYS A 62 9.77 4.94 -7.27
CA CYS A 62 10.72 3.84 -7.38
C CYS A 62 10.39 2.90 -8.55
N CYS A 63 9.13 2.44 -8.67
CA CYS A 63 8.71 1.61 -9.81
C CYS A 63 8.94 2.33 -11.15
N GLU A 64 8.62 3.64 -11.22
CA GLU A 64 8.84 4.44 -12.42
C GLU A 64 10.33 4.54 -12.79
N GLY A 65 11.22 4.67 -11.81
CA GLY A 65 12.67 4.69 -12.04
C GLY A 65 13.24 3.37 -12.59
N ILE A 66 12.68 2.22 -12.20
CA ILE A 66 13.17 0.89 -12.59
C ILE A 66 12.51 0.42 -13.89
N GLU A 67 11.18 0.47 -13.97
CA GLU A 67 10.41 -0.12 -15.07
C GLU A 67 10.01 0.89 -16.15
N ARG A 68 10.19 2.20 -15.89
CA ARG A 68 9.62 3.30 -16.69
C ARG A 68 8.09 3.30 -16.75
N ILE A 69 7.45 2.64 -15.79
CA ILE A 69 6.00 2.58 -15.63
C ILE A 69 5.68 2.83 -14.16
N GLN A 70 4.62 3.59 -13.89
CA GLN A 70 4.15 3.81 -12.53
C GLN A 70 3.59 2.52 -11.91
N GLY A 71 4.06 2.19 -10.71
CA GLY A 71 3.43 1.19 -9.86
C GLY A 71 2.04 1.63 -9.39
N GLY A 72 1.25 0.67 -8.90
CA GLY A 72 -0.09 0.90 -8.37
C GLY A 72 -0.18 0.51 -6.91
N CYS A 73 -1.06 1.18 -6.16
CA CYS A 73 -1.44 0.79 -4.80
C CYS A 73 -2.97 0.63 -4.75
N PHE A 74 -3.47 -0.39 -4.06
CA PHE A 74 -4.90 -0.76 -4.01
C PHE A 74 -5.33 -1.21 -2.62
#